data_AF-A0A6V7JYR5-F1
#
_entry.id   AF-A0A6V7JYR5-F1
#
_cell.length_a   1.000
_cell.length_b   1.000
_cell.length_c   1.000
_cell.angle_alpha   90.00
_cell.angle_beta   90.00
_cell.angle_gamma   90.00
#
_symmetry.space_group_name_H-M   'P 1'
#
loop_
_entity.id
_entity.type
_entity.pdbx_description
1 polymer ?
#
loop_
_entity_poly.entity_id
_entity_poly.type
_entity_poly.pdbx_seq_one_letter_code
_entity_poly.pdbx_strand_id
1 'polypeptide(L)'
;LLAVAVPTIAPFIALIGAFCFSILGILIPVAIEIITYWDIGFGRFNWVIIKNVLISSVGVLALIFGSKDSIEGIIAVYSSNE
;
A
#
# COMPACT_ATOMS: atom_id res chain seq x y z
N LEU A 1 -12.35 21.42 -10.90
CA LEU A 1 -12.59 20.28 -11.82
C LEU A 1 -12.53 18.94 -11.11
N LEU A 2 -11.46 18.60 -10.37
CA LEU A 2 -11.38 17.35 -9.60
C LEU A 2 -12.48 17.21 -8.52
N ALA A 3 -12.86 18.31 -7.85
CA ALA A 3 -13.93 18.33 -6.85
C ALA A 3 -15.35 18.06 -7.41
N VAL A 4 -15.54 18.17 -8.74
CA VAL A 4 -16.82 17.87 -9.42
C VAL A 4 -16.85 16.42 -9.91
N ALA A 5 -15.70 15.82 -10.22
CA ALA A 5 -15.60 14.44 -10.70
C ALA A 5 -15.52 13.41 -9.55
N VAL A 6 -15.10 13.83 -8.35
CA VAL A 6 -14.97 12.96 -7.17
C VAL A 6 -15.71 13.61 -6.00
N PRO A 7 -17.00 13.28 -5.77
CA PRO A 7 -17.76 13.77 -4.61
C PRO A 7 -17.24 13.22 -3.27
N THR A 8 -16.28 12.27 -3.29
CA THR A 8 -15.81 11.53 -2.12
C THR A 8 -14.29 11.65 -1.94
N ILE A 9 -13.83 12.81 -1.46
CA ILE A 9 -12.40 13.07 -1.19
C ILE A 9 -11.82 12.10 -0.14
N ALA A 10 -12.63 11.65 0.82
CA ALA A 10 -12.21 10.75 1.89
C ALA A 10 -11.70 9.37 1.41
N PRO A 11 -12.48 8.58 0.63
CA PRO A 11 -11.99 7.31 0.10
C PRO A 11 -10.80 7.49 -0.84
N PHE A 12 -10.72 8.61 -1.57
CA PHE A 12 -9.60 8.90 -2.47
C PHE A 12 -8.29 9.16 -1.72
N ILE A 13 -8.34 9.90 -0.61
CA ILE A 13 -7.17 10.13 0.27
C ILE A 13 -6.68 8.81 0.86
N ALA A 14 -7.60 7.93 1.30
CA ALA A 14 -7.23 6.62 1.84
C ALA A 14 -6.54 5.73 0.78
N LEU A 15 -7.04 5.74 -0.47
CA LEU A 15 -6.44 5.01 -1.58
C LEU A 15 -5.03 5.52 -1.92
N ILE A 16 -4.88 6.83 -2.12
CA ILE A 16 -3.59 7.47 -2.42
C ILE A 16 -2.61 7.24 -1.27
N GLY A 17 -3.08 7.30 -0.02
CA GLY A 17 -2.28 7.07 1.17
C GLY A 17 -1.76 5.64 1.24
N ALA A 18 -2.63 4.64 1.05
CA ALA A 18 -2.23 3.23 1.03
C ALA A 18 -1.27 2.91 -0.12
N PHE A 19 -1.51 3.48 -1.31
CA PHE A 19 -0.65 3.32 -2.48
C PHE A 19 0.74 3.94 -2.25
N CYS A 20 0.78 5.19 -1.81
CA CYS A 20 2.01 5.92 -1.55
C CYS A 20 2.80 5.29 -0.41
N PHE A 21 2.13 4.87 0.67
CA PHE A 21 2.77 4.18 1.80
C PHE A 21 3.34 2.81 1.40
N SER A 22 2.65 2.05 0.55
CA SER A 22 3.19 0.78 0.03
C SER A 22 4.45 0.99 -0.80
N ILE A 23 4.58 2.11 -1.53
CA ILE A 23 5.75 2.41 -2.35
C ILE A 23 6.87 3.04 -1.51
N LEU A 24 6.61 4.16 -0.82
CA LEU A 24 7.64 4.88 -0.07
C LEU A 24 7.97 4.20 1.26
N GLY A 25 6.96 3.74 2.00
CA GLY A 25 7.14 3.20 3.34
C GLY A 25 7.62 1.74 3.35
N ILE A 26 7.31 0.97 2.30
CA ILE A 26 7.57 -0.48 2.25
C ILE A 26 8.52 -0.84 1.10
N LEU A 27 8.28 -0.37 -0.13
CA LEU A 27 9.08 -0.78 -1.30
C LEU A 27 10.52 -0.23 -1.26
N ILE A 28 10.71 1.05 -0.88
CA ILE A 28 12.04 1.66 -0.78
C ILE A 28 12.95 0.95 0.24
N PRO A 29 12.56 0.73 1.51
CA PRO A 29 13.44 0.04 2.46
C PRO A 29 13.76 -1.40 2.04
N VAL A 30 12.79 -2.13 1.45
CA VAL A 30 13.01 -3.46 0.89
C VAL A 30 14.03 -3.41 -0.26
N ALA A 31 13.91 -2.43 -1.17
CA ALA A 31 14.84 -2.25 -2.27
C ALA A 31 16.27 -1.90 -1.79
N ILE A 32 16.39 -0.99 -0.82
CA ILE A 32 17.68 -0.62 -0.21
C ILE A 32 18.33 -1.85 0.44
N GLU A 33 17.55 -2.68 1.14
CA GLU A 33 18.05 -3.89 1.79
C GLU A 33 18.52 -4.92 0.75
N ILE A 34 17.76 -5.14 -0.33
CA ILE A 34 18.15 -6.04 -1.43
C ILE A 34 19.45 -5.58 -2.10
N ILE A 35 19.57 -4.28 -2.41
CA ILE A 35 20.75 -3.72 -3.08
C ILE A 35 21.97 -3.79 -2.16
N THR A 36 21.80 -3.50 -0.86
CA THR A 36 22.91 -3.50 0.11
C THR A 36 23.42 -4.92 0.38
N TYR A 37 22.54 -5.91 0.48
CA TYR A 37 22.93 -7.29 0.75
C TYR A 37 23.26 -8.12 -0.51
N TRP A 38 23.20 -7.50 -1.69
CA TRP A 38 23.51 -8.17 -2.96
C TRP A 38 24.97 -8.67 -3.02
N ASP A 39 25.92 -7.90 -2.46
CA ASP A 39 27.36 -8.18 -2.53
C ASP A 39 27.88 -9.01 -1.33
N ILE A 40 27.20 -8.91 -0.19
CA ILE A 40 27.64 -9.43 1.11
C ILE A 40 27.04 -10.82 1.41
N GLY A 41 25.98 -11.21 0.68
CA GLY A 41 25.19 -12.42 0.90
C GLY A 41 24.06 -12.23 1.93
N PHE A 42 22.91 -12.88 1.71
CA PHE A 42 21.64 -12.72 2.47
C PHE A 42 21.65 -13.18 3.96
N GLY A 43 22.82 -13.23 4.59
CA GLY A 43 23.00 -13.60 6.00
C GLY A 43 22.74 -15.09 6.30
N ARG A 44 23.09 -15.51 7.53
CA ARG A 44 22.85 -16.88 8.00
C ARG A 44 21.34 -17.17 7.94
N PHE A 45 20.96 -18.18 7.14
CA PHE A 45 19.58 -18.71 7.03
C PHE A 45 18.55 -17.91 6.20
N ASN A 46 18.96 -16.99 5.31
CA ASN A 46 18.04 -16.18 4.45
C ASN A 46 16.98 -15.37 5.23
N TRP A 47 17.23 -15.03 6.50
CA TRP A 47 16.29 -14.27 7.34
C TRP A 47 15.92 -12.91 6.75
N VAL A 48 16.85 -12.29 6.02
CA VAL A 48 16.64 -11.03 5.28
C VAL A 48 15.54 -11.19 4.23
N ILE A 49 15.50 -12.32 3.52
CA ILE A 49 14.48 -12.59 2.50
C ILE A 49 13.11 -12.80 3.14
N ILE A 50 13.03 -13.59 4.21
CA ILE A 50 11.77 -13.84 4.94
C ILE A 50 11.19 -12.51 5.46
N LYS A 51 12.04 -11.64 6.02
CA LYS A 51 11.62 -10.34 6.52
C LYS A 51 11.10 -9.44 5.39
N ASN A 52 11.81 -9.38 4.25
CA ASN A 52 11.36 -8.61 3.08
C ASN A 52 10.03 -9.12 2.50
N VAL A 53 9.83 -10.45 2.47
CA VAL A 53 8.56 -11.05 2.02
C VAL A 53 7.42 -10.71 2.97
N LEU A 54 7.63 -10.79 4.29
CA LEU A 54 6.62 -10.38 5.27
C LEU A 54 6.25 -8.90 5.12
N ILE A 55 7.24 -8.02 5.03
CA ILE A 55 7.02 -6.57 4.87
C ILE A 55 6.27 -6.26 3.57
N SER A 56 6.65 -6.90 2.46
CA SER A 56 5.94 -6.78 1.18
C SER A 56 4.49 -7.26 1.27
N SER A 57 4.24 -8.39 1.94
CA SER A 57 2.88 -8.92 2.11
C SER A 57 1.96 -7.96 2.88
N VAL A 58 2.48 -7.30 3.92
CA VAL A 58 1.75 -6.28 4.68
C VAL A 58 1.42 -5.07 3.81
N GLY A 59 2.32 -4.67 2.90
CA GLY A 59 2.06 -3.60 1.94
C GLY A 59 0.94 -3.94 0.96
N VAL A 60 0.92 -5.16 0.43
CA VAL A 60 -0.17 -5.63 -0.44
C VAL A 60 -1.50 -5.68 0.31
N LEU A 61 -1.51 -6.17 1.56
CA LEU A 61 -2.71 -6.19 2.40
C LEU A 61 -3.24 -4.77 2.64
N ALA A 62 -2.36 -3.82 3.01
CA ALA A 62 -2.75 -2.43 3.21
C ALA A 62 -3.36 -1.80 1.94
N LEU A 63 -2.86 -2.18 0.76
CA LEU A 63 -3.38 -1.70 -0.53
C LEU A 63 -4.75 -2.31 -0.85
N ILE A 64 -4.97 -3.60 -0.54
CA ILE A 64 -6.27 -4.27 -0.69
C ILE A 64 -7.29 -3.66 0.26
N PHE A 65 -6.97 -3.55 1.56
CA PHE A 65 -7.87 -2.96 2.55
C PHE A 65 -8.19 -1.50 2.22
N GLY A 66 -7.18 -0.70 1.88
CA GLY A 66 -7.38 0.69 1.46
C GLY A 66 -8.28 0.81 0.22
N SER A 67 -8.14 -0.10 -0.75
CA SER A 67 -9.02 -0.13 -1.93
C SER A 67 -10.44 -0.56 -1.58
N LYS A 68 -10.60 -1.52 -0.67
CA LYS A 68 -11.90 -2.01 -0.19
C LYS A 68 -12.67 -0.91 0.54
N ASP A 69 -12.05 -0.26 1.53
CA ASP A 69 -12.63 0.87 2.25
C ASP A 69 -13.00 2.01 1.30
N SER A 70 -12.14 2.26 0.31
CA SER A 70 -12.37 3.30 -0.69
C SER A 70 -13.63 3.03 -1.54
N ILE A 71 -13.79 1.78 -1.99
CA ILE A 71 -14.95 1.34 -2.78
C ILE A 71 -16.23 1.29 -1.94
N GLU A 72 -16.17 0.78 -0.71
CA GLU A 72 -17.32 0.71 0.20
C GLU A 72 -17.82 2.11 0.57
N GLY A 73 -16.89 3.06 0.81
CA GLY A 73 -17.24 4.47 1.03
C GLY A 73 -17.92 5.12 -0.18
N ILE A 74 -17.49 4.78 -1.40
CA ILE A 74 -18.17 5.25 -2.62
C ILE A 74 -19.58 4.64 -2.70
N ILE A 75 -19.71 3.32 -2.53
CA ILE A 75 -21.01 2.63 -2.62
C ILE A 75 -21.98 3.19 -1.58
N ALA A 76 -21.57 3.35 -0.31
CA ALA A 76 -22.41 3.89 0.75
C ALA A 76 -22.96 5.29 0.42
N VAL A 77 -22.13 6.16 -0.16
CA VAL A 77 -22.55 7.51 -0.58
C VAL A 77 -23.55 7.46 -1.74
N TYR A 78 -23.36 6.57 -2.71
CA TYR A 78 -24.30 6.46 -3.83
C TYR A 78 -25.62 5.80 -3.44
N SER A 79 -25.61 4.81 -2.53
CA SER A 79 -26.82 4.15 -2.02
C SER A 79 -27.66 5.03 -1.10
N SER A 80 -27.09 6.10 -0.51
CA SER A 80 -27.83 7.04 0.34
C SER A 80 -28.39 8.25 -0.42
N ASN A 81 -28.24 8.29 -1.75
CA ASN A 81 -28.78 9.35 -2.63
C ASN A 81 -30.01 8.86 -3.44
N GLU A 82 -30.85 8.06 -2.79
CA GLU A 82 -32.26 7.80 -3.11
C GLU A 82 -33.12 8.23 -1.91
#